data_AF-A0A0H3A8F0-F1
#
_entry.id   AF-A0A0H3A8F0-F1
#
_cell.length_a   1.000
_cell.length_b   1.000
_cell.length_c   1.000
_cell.angle_alpha   90.00
_cell.angle_beta   90.00
_cell.angle_gamma   90.00
#
_symmetry.space_group_name_H-M   'P 1'
#
loop_
_entity.id
_entity.type
_entity.pdbx_description
1 polymer ?
#
loop_
_entity_poly.entity_id
_entity_poly.type
_entity_poly.pdbx_seq_one_letter_code
_entity_poly.pdbx_strand_id
1 'polypeptide(L)'
;MATNKDKKVGFDIEEISKMRPLTDGKRSRAFSDAQLTANAETDPDNPIMDDTFWERARRVPPPRKKQVTLRLDAEVLEWFKQQGKGYQTTVNAILRAYKESRPGR
;
A
#
# COMPACT_ATOMS: atom_id res chain seq x y z
N MET A 1 20.79 6.28 -9.67
CA MET A 1 19.95 7.00 -8.69
C MET A 1 18.69 6.18 -8.44
N ALA A 2 18.74 5.20 -7.55
CA ALA A 2 17.61 4.29 -7.31
C ALA A 2 16.69 4.85 -6.22
N THR A 3 15.45 5.14 -6.60
CA THR A 3 14.39 5.68 -5.74
C THR A 3 13.94 4.64 -4.71
N ASN A 4 14.13 4.95 -3.44
CA ASN A 4 13.72 4.17 -2.27
C ASN A 4 12.21 4.34 -2.04
N LYS A 5 11.37 3.63 -2.83
CA LYS A 5 9.90 3.80 -2.83
C LYS A 5 9.14 2.88 -1.85
N ASP A 6 9.82 2.00 -1.10
CA ASP A 6 9.15 0.97 -0.29
C ASP A 6 9.57 0.90 1.20
N LYS A 7 10.24 1.92 1.75
CA LYS A 7 10.40 2.00 3.21
C LYS A 7 9.08 2.44 3.85
N LYS A 8 8.31 1.49 4.39
CA LYS A 8 7.24 1.81 5.35
C LYS A 8 7.87 2.38 6.61
N VAL A 9 7.82 3.70 6.77
CA VAL A 9 8.14 4.37 8.02
C VAL A 9 6.89 4.30 8.89
N GLY A 10 7.00 3.66 10.05
CA GLY A 10 5.94 3.66 11.05
C GLY A 10 6.20 4.80 12.02
N PHE A 11 5.20 5.66 12.22
CA PHE A 11 5.24 6.73 13.19
C PHE A 11 4.34 6.38 14.37
N ASP A 12 4.74 6.78 15.57
CA ASP A 12 3.85 6.73 16.74
C ASP A 12 3.01 8.02 16.86
N ILE A 13 1.97 7.99 17.70
CA ILE A 13 1.02 9.11 17.84
C ILE A 13 1.72 10.37 18.41
N GLU A 14 2.72 10.19 19.26
CA GLU A 14 3.51 11.26 19.89
C GLU A 14 4.48 11.91 18.89
N GLU A 15 4.97 11.14 17.92
CA GLU A 15 5.83 11.60 16.84
C GLU A 15 4.99 12.39 15.83
N ILE A 16 3.83 11.86 15.44
CA ILE A 16 2.88 12.53 14.53
C ILE A 16 2.45 13.88 15.10
N SER A 17 2.18 13.97 16.40
CA SER A 17 1.74 15.23 17.03
C SER A 17 2.81 16.33 17.00
N LYS A 18 4.10 15.96 16.95
CA LYS A 18 5.24 16.88 16.88
C LYS A 18 5.59 17.29 15.46
N MET A 19 5.06 16.61 14.44
CA MET A 19 5.34 16.94 13.05
C MET A 19 4.61 18.20 12.63
N ARG A 20 5.21 18.93 11.68
CA ARG A 20 4.54 20.04 11.03
C ARG A 20 3.30 19.50 10.29
N PRO A 21 2.12 20.11 10.47
CA PRO A 21 0.94 19.76 9.69
C PRO A 21 1.25 19.86 8.20
N LEU A 22 0.95 18.81 7.45
CA LEU A 22 1.15 18.78 6.00
C LEU A 22 0.18 19.71 5.26
N THR A 23 -0.92 20.06 5.93
CA THR A 23 -1.99 20.90 5.39
C THR A 23 -2.25 22.09 6.31
N ASP A 24 -2.44 23.28 5.72
CA ASP A 24 -2.94 24.43 6.46
C ASP A 24 -4.42 24.21 6.85
N GLY A 25 -4.61 23.71 8.07
CA GLY A 25 -5.93 23.40 8.60
C GLY A 25 -6.81 24.63 8.86
N LYS A 26 -6.26 25.85 8.96
CA LYS A 26 -7.08 27.07 9.06
C LYS A 26 -7.65 27.42 7.69
N ARG A 27 -6.81 27.40 6.66
CA ARG A 27 -7.25 27.60 5.27
C ARG A 27 -8.28 26.56 4.83
N SER A 28 -8.03 25.28 5.12
CA SER A 28 -8.94 24.19 4.72
C SER A 28 -10.34 24.34 5.33
N ARG A 29 -10.44 24.74 6.61
CA ARG A 29 -11.72 24.95 7.29
C ARG A 29 -12.43 26.25 6.92
N ALA A 30 -11.75 27.16 6.23
CA ALA A 30 -12.31 28.44 5.80
C ALA A 30 -13.06 28.34 4.47
N PHE A 31 -12.92 27.25 3.71
CA PHE A 31 -13.67 27.05 2.47
C PHE A 31 -15.14 26.79 2.77
N SER A 32 -16.02 27.38 1.96
CA SER A 32 -17.44 27.04 1.95
C SER A 32 -17.70 25.74 1.20
N ASP A 33 -18.85 25.11 1.45
CA ASP A 33 -19.28 23.89 0.75
C ASP A 33 -19.29 24.05 -0.78
N ALA A 34 -19.70 25.22 -1.27
CA ALA A 34 -19.70 25.53 -2.70
C ALA A 34 -18.27 25.59 -3.26
N GLN A 35 -17.33 26.16 -2.52
CA GLN A 35 -15.92 26.19 -2.93
C GLN A 35 -15.28 24.79 -2.89
N LEU A 36 -15.62 23.98 -1.88
CA LEU A 36 -15.17 22.60 -1.78
C LEU A 36 -15.67 21.77 -2.97
N THR A 37 -16.94 21.93 -3.34
CA THR A 37 -17.54 21.23 -4.48
C THR A 37 -16.86 21.65 -5.79
N ALA A 38 -16.70 22.96 -6.03
CA ALA A 38 -16.04 23.45 -7.24
C ALA A 38 -14.57 22.99 -7.33
N ASN A 39 -13.85 22.96 -6.21
CA ASN A 39 -12.48 22.43 -6.17
C ASN A 39 -12.46 20.93 -6.49
N ALA A 40 -13.39 20.13 -5.96
CA ALA A 40 -13.46 18.70 -6.21
C ALA A 40 -13.84 18.37 -7.66
N GLU A 41 -14.69 19.17 -8.30
CA GLU A 41 -15.10 19.00 -9.71
C GLU A 41 -14.01 19.37 -10.70
N THR A 42 -13.12 20.29 -10.32
CA THR A 42 -12.03 20.80 -11.19
C THR A 42 -10.69 20.11 -10.94
N ASP A 43 -10.59 19.25 -9.93
CA ASP A 43 -9.36 18.55 -9.56
C ASP A 43 -9.02 17.42 -10.58
N PRO A 44 -7.90 17.52 -11.31
CA PRO A 44 -7.48 16.49 -12.26
C PRO A 44 -7.24 15.11 -11.64
N ASP A 45 -6.89 15.06 -10.35
CA ASP A 45 -6.66 13.81 -9.62
C ASP A 45 -7.96 13.19 -9.07
N ASN A 46 -9.09 13.91 -9.19
CA ASN A 46 -10.43 13.46 -8.82
C ASN A 46 -11.38 13.42 -10.03
N PRO A 47 -11.17 12.51 -10.99
CA PRO A 47 -12.06 12.39 -12.14
C PRO A 47 -13.48 11.99 -11.69
N ILE A 48 -14.49 12.56 -12.35
CA ILE A 48 -15.89 12.21 -12.10
C ILE A 48 -16.09 10.72 -12.42
N MET A 49 -16.48 9.95 -11.41
CA MET A 49 -16.78 8.53 -11.54
C MET A 49 -18.24 8.36 -11.94
N ASP A 50 -18.51 8.43 -13.24
CA ASP A 50 -19.85 8.25 -13.81
C ASP A 50 -20.28 6.76 -13.84
N ASP A 51 -21.52 6.51 -14.22
CA ASP A 51 -22.05 5.14 -14.33
C ASP A 51 -21.22 4.27 -15.27
N THR A 52 -20.65 4.85 -16.33
CA THR A 52 -19.82 4.12 -17.30
C THR A 52 -18.47 3.68 -16.73
N PHE A 53 -17.93 4.42 -15.76
CA PHE A 53 -16.78 3.99 -14.96
C PHE A 53 -17.15 2.77 -14.13
N TRP A 54 -18.28 2.83 -13.41
CA TRP A 54 -18.73 1.74 -12.54
C TRP A 54 -19.13 0.47 -13.30
N GLU A 55 -19.70 0.60 -14.50
CA GLU A 55 -19.99 -0.53 -15.39
C GLU A 55 -18.73 -1.32 -15.79
N ARG A 56 -17.59 -0.62 -15.95
CA ARG A 56 -16.30 -1.22 -16.33
C ARG A 56 -15.42 -1.55 -15.14
N ALA A 57 -15.75 -1.02 -13.96
CA ALA A 57 -14.98 -1.22 -12.75
C ALA A 57 -14.97 -2.70 -12.35
N ARG A 58 -13.77 -3.29 -12.24
CA ARG A 58 -13.61 -4.65 -11.74
C ARG A 58 -13.14 -4.62 -10.30
N ARG A 59 -13.89 -5.28 -9.42
CA ARG A 59 -13.44 -5.55 -8.05
C ARG A 59 -12.24 -6.49 -8.12
N VAL A 60 -11.06 -5.99 -7.74
CA VAL A 60 -9.86 -6.82 -7.59
C VAL A 60 -9.75 -7.21 -6.11
N PRO A 61 -10.22 -8.41 -5.71
CA PRO A 61 -10.05 -8.83 -4.33
C PRO A 61 -8.56 -8.99 -4.02
N PRO A 62 -8.11 -8.60 -2.82
CA PRO A 62 -6.73 -8.85 -2.42
C PRO A 62 -6.46 -10.36 -2.46
N PRO A 63 -5.27 -10.79 -2.91
CA PRO A 63 -4.96 -12.21 -3.00
C PRO A 63 -5.08 -12.87 -1.63
N ARG A 64 -5.96 -13.88 -1.52
CA ARG A 64 -6.19 -14.62 -0.28
C ARG A 64 -4.96 -15.46 0.03
N LYS A 65 -4.14 -15.01 0.98
CA LYS A 65 -3.08 -15.82 1.57
C LYS A 65 -3.72 -16.90 2.43
N LYS A 66 -3.24 -18.14 2.32
CA LYS A 66 -3.62 -19.24 3.21
C LYS A 66 -2.53 -19.41 4.26
N GLN A 67 -2.90 -19.45 5.53
CA GLN A 67 -1.99 -19.82 6.59
C GLN A 67 -1.71 -21.33 6.48
N VAL A 68 -0.44 -21.69 6.35
CA VAL A 68 0.02 -23.07 6.28
C VAL A 68 1.17 -23.25 7.26
N THR A 69 1.29 -24.44 7.85
CA THR A 69 2.44 -24.81 8.67
C THR A 69 3.48 -25.45 7.76
N LEU A 70 4.59 -24.76 7.51
CA LEU A 70 5.71 -25.24 6.71
C LEU A 70 6.96 -25.33 7.61
N ARG A 71 7.71 -26.43 7.47
CA ARG A 71 9.03 -26.56 8.10
C ARG A 71 10.08 -25.98 7.15
N LEU A 72 10.96 -25.13 7.69
CA LEU A 72 12.11 -24.55 7.00
C LEU A 72 13.36 -24.86 7.83
N ASP A 73 14.50 -24.97 7.16
CA ASP A 73 15.78 -25.09 7.85
C ASP A 73 16.03 -23.87 8.76
N ALA A 74 16.61 -24.12 9.93
CA ALA A 74 16.82 -23.09 10.93
C ALA A 74 17.69 -21.94 10.40
N GLU A 75 18.78 -22.27 9.70
CA GLU A 75 19.69 -21.28 9.10
C GLU A 75 18.98 -20.38 8.07
N VAL A 76 18.14 -20.98 7.21
CA VAL A 76 17.38 -20.25 6.20
C VAL A 76 16.38 -19.30 6.87
N LEU A 77 15.66 -19.78 7.89
CA LEU A 77 14.71 -18.95 8.62
C LEU A 77 15.39 -17.76 9.32
N GLU A 78 16.53 -17.99 9.97
CA GLU A 78 17.27 -16.93 10.64
C GLU A 78 17.83 -15.91 9.64
N TRP A 79 18.34 -16.36 8.50
CA TRP A 79 18.78 -15.44 7.43
C TRP A 79 17.64 -14.52 6.96
N PHE A 80 16.42 -15.06 6.76
CA PHE A 80 15.26 -14.26 6.38
C PHE A 80 14.83 -13.28 7.49
N LYS A 81 14.87 -13.69 8.76
CA LYS A 81 14.52 -12.82 9.89
C LYS A 81 15.48 -11.64 10.04
N GLN A 82 16.77 -11.83 9.76
CA GLN A 82 17.78 -10.77 9.80
C GLN A 82 17.48 -9.62 8.81
N GLN A 83 16.71 -9.88 7.74
CA GLN A 83 16.29 -8.86 6.78
C GLN A 83 15.19 -7.93 7.32
N GLY A 84 14.65 -8.21 8.51
CA GLY A 84 13.76 -7.34 9.24
C GLY A 84 12.27 -7.67 9.09
N LYS A 85 11.43 -6.67 9.40
CA LYS A 85 9.97 -6.81 9.38
C LYS A 85 9.50 -7.13 7.96
N GLY A 86 8.81 -8.26 7.79
CA GLY A 86 8.27 -8.68 6.49
C GLY A 86 8.93 -9.91 5.89
N TYR A 87 9.80 -10.62 6.61
CA TYR A 87 10.47 -11.84 6.12
C TYR A 87 9.51 -12.87 5.50
N GLN A 88 8.29 -13.04 6.05
CA GLN A 88 7.27 -13.92 5.49
C GLN A 88 6.79 -13.48 4.09
N THR A 89 6.73 -12.16 3.85
CA THR A 89 6.41 -11.59 2.53
C THR A 89 7.51 -11.90 1.53
N THR A 90 8.78 -11.79 1.93
CA THR A 90 9.94 -12.15 1.10
C THR A 90 9.93 -13.63 0.74
N VAL A 91 9.72 -14.50 1.73
CA VAL A 91 9.58 -15.96 1.52
C VAL A 91 8.47 -16.25 0.50
N ASN A 92 7.30 -15.64 0.67
CA ASN A 92 6.18 -15.84 -0.26
C ASN A 92 6.46 -15.29 -1.67
N ALA A 93 7.22 -14.19 -1.81
CA ALA A 93 7.62 -13.64 -3.10
C ALA A 93 8.57 -14.59 -3.85
N ILE A 94 9.53 -15.20 -3.15
CA ILE A 94 10.47 -16.17 -3.72
C ILE A 94 9.72 -17.44 -4.19
N LEU A 95 8.83 -17.97 -3.34
CA LEU A 95 8.01 -19.14 -3.71
C LEU A 95 7.14 -18.86 -4.95
N ARG A 96 6.62 -17.64 -5.08
CA ARG A 96 5.87 -17.21 -6.27
C ARG A 96 6.75 -17.15 -7.51
N ALA A 97 7.90 -16.48 -7.43
CA ALA A 97 8.83 -16.38 -8.57
C ALA A 97 9.28 -17.77 -9.05
N TYR A 98 9.56 -18.69 -8.11
CA TYR A 98 9.90 -20.07 -8.43
C TYR A 98 8.74 -20.85 -9.07
N LYS A 99 7.50 -20.61 -8.63
CA LYS A 99 6.31 -21.17 -9.28
C LYS A 99 6.18 -20.66 -10.72
N GLU A 100 6.41 -19.38 -10.96
CA GLU A 100 6.24 -18.74 -12.27
C GLU A 100 7.35 -19.10 -13.26
N SER A 101 8.57 -19.35 -12.78
CA SER A 101 9.69 -19.78 -13.63
C SER A 101 9.56 -21.22 -14.15
N ARG A 102 8.61 -22.00 -13.61
CA ARG A 102 8.34 -23.35 -14.08
C ARG A 102 7.09 -23.38 -14.95
N PRO A 103 7.18 -23.82 -16.21
CA PRO A 103 5.98 -24.12 -16.99
C PRO A 103 5.20 -25.21 -16.24
N GLY A 104 3.90 -24.98 -16.05
CA GLY A 104 3.00 -25.92 -15.38
C GLY A 104 3.12 -27.29 -16.04
N ARG A 105 3.33 -28.32 -15.21
CA ARG A 105 3.28 -29.72 -15.65
C ARG A 105 1.85 -30.16 -15.81
#